data_AF-A0A2Z3KNP2-F1
#
_entry.id   AF-A0A2Z3KNP2-F1
#
_cell.length_a   1.000
_cell.length_b   1.000
_cell.length_c   1.000
_cell.angle_alpha   90.00
_cell.angle_beta   90.00
_cell.angle_gamma   90.00
#
_symmetry.space_group_name_H-M   'P 1'
#
loop_
_entity.id
_entity.type
_entity.pdbx_description
1 polymer ?
#
loop_
_entity_poly.entity_id
_entity_poly.type
_entity_poly.pdbx_seq_one_letter_code
_entity_poly.pdbx_strand_id
1 'polypeptide(L)'
;MKQKKGLIVLVSLAVVVFILLLGIGGKRYMDRKKTDTNFENQRKAALALRKEEPHMTKIEFTSEGSRPGIGIPWTVGAKVTMDDEVFNMSVEADGDYSVDFDTTEDGDKYDEIHKKKESSKLSLEIIYSNGEREEIK
;
A
#
# COMPACT_ATOMS: atom_id res chain seq x y z
N MET A 1 42.60 16.39 41.12
CA MET A 1 41.18 15.92 41.07
C MET A 1 40.28 16.63 40.04
N LYS A 2 40.61 17.82 39.50
CA LYS A 2 39.72 18.57 38.59
C LYS A 2 39.59 17.98 37.16
N GLN A 3 40.64 17.34 36.62
CA GLN A 3 40.60 16.78 35.25
C GLN A 3 39.67 15.58 35.07
N LYS A 4 39.52 14.71 36.09
CA LYS A 4 38.63 13.54 36.01
C LYS A 4 37.14 13.92 35.91
N LYS A 5 36.74 15.06 36.49
CA LYS A 5 35.36 15.54 36.46
C LYS A 5 34.95 16.06 35.08
N GLY A 6 35.85 16.77 34.38
CA GLY A 6 35.61 17.26 33.02
C GLY A 6 35.48 16.13 32.00
N LEU A 7 36.29 15.07 32.14
CA LEU A 7 36.21 13.88 31.29
C LEU A 7 34.87 13.15 31.45
N ILE A 8 34.36 13.00 32.68
CA ILE A 8 33.07 12.35 32.95
C ILE A 8 31.91 13.14 32.34
N VAL A 9 31.92 14.47 32.42
CA VAL A 9 30.89 15.32 31.80
C VAL A 9 30.92 15.18 30.27
N LEU A 10 32.10 15.19 29.65
CA LEU A 10 32.26 15.00 28.21
C LEU A 10 31.77 13.63 27.73
N VAL A 11 32.11 12.56 28.46
CA VAL A 11 31.63 11.20 28.15
C VAL A 11 30.11 11.11 28.32
N SER A 12 29.55 11.71 29.38
CA SER A 12 28.10 11.72 29.59
C SER A 12 27.36 12.46 28.47
N LEU A 13 27.90 13.58 28.00
CA LEU A 13 27.32 14.35 26.90
C LEU A 13 27.40 13.57 25.58
N ALA A 14 28.53 12.91 25.30
CA ALA A 14 28.69 12.07 24.12
C ALA A 14 27.70 10.90 24.08
N VAL A 15 27.45 10.26 25.23
CA VAL A 15 26.46 9.18 25.35
C VAL A 15 25.04 9.70 25.07
N VAL A 16 24.67 10.87 25.59
CA VAL A 16 23.35 11.49 25.33
C VAL A 16 23.16 11.81 23.85
N VAL A 17 24.18 12.37 23.19
CA VAL A 17 24.13 12.66 21.75
C VAL A 17 24.01 11.36 20.93
N PHE A 18 24.73 10.30 21.32
CA PHE A 18 24.65 9.02 20.63
C PHE A 18 23.26 8.38 20.73
N ILE A 19 22.63 8.43 21.91
CA ILE A 19 21.25 7.93 22.12
C ILE A 19 20.25 8.71 21.26
N LEU A 20 20.39 10.04 21.16
CA LEU A 20 19.53 10.87 20.31
C LEU A 20 19.68 10.53 18.82
N LEU A 21 20.90 10.28 18.35
CA LEU A 21 21.15 9.87 16.96
C LEU A 21 20.56 8.50 16.64
N LEU A 22 20.67 7.53 17.55
CA LEU A 22 20.05 6.21 17.41
C LEU A 22 18.52 6.30 17.39
N GLY A 23 17.92 7.16 18.22
CA GLY A 23 16.47 7.36 18.25
C GLY A 23 15.92 7.92 16.93
N ILE A 24 16.59 8.92 16.35
CA ILE A 24 16.18 9.53 15.08
C ILE A 24 16.45 8.58 13.90
N GLY A 25 17.61 7.93 13.87
CA GLY A 25 17.98 6.97 12.83
C GLY A 25 17.05 5.75 12.82
N GLY A 26 16.74 5.22 13.99
CA GLY A 26 15.82 4.10 14.16
C GLY A 26 14.40 4.42 13.68
N LYS A 27 13.87 5.59 14.04
CA LYS A 27 12.53 6.04 13.60
C LYS A 27 12.46 6.12 12.07
N ARG A 28 13.40 6.81 11.43
CA ARG A 28 13.43 6.92 9.95
C ARG A 28 13.56 5.57 9.25
N TYR A 29 14.37 4.66 9.80
CA TYR A 29 14.51 3.32 9.22
C TYR A 29 13.19 2.53 9.31
N MET A 30 12.50 2.61 10.45
CA MET A 30 11.20 1.97 10.62
C MET A 30 10.13 2.56 9.72
N ASP A 31 10.12 3.89 9.55
CA ASP A 31 9.15 4.58 8.69
C ASP A 31 9.35 4.16 7.22
N ARG A 32 10.61 4.16 6.72
CA ARG A 32 10.92 3.65 5.37
C ARG A 32 10.47 2.21 5.17
N LYS A 33 10.79 1.33 6.11
CA LYS A 33 10.43 -0.09 6.01
C LYS A 33 8.90 -0.28 5.92
N LYS A 34 8.13 0.51 6.68
CA LYS A 34 6.66 0.48 6.61
C LYS A 34 6.16 0.94 5.24
N THR A 35 6.70 2.04 4.74
CA THR A 35 6.36 2.58 3.42
C THR A 35 6.70 1.57 2.31
N ASP A 36 7.88 0.97 2.35
CA ASP A 36 8.30 -0.04 1.37
C ASP A 36 7.38 -1.27 1.40
N THR A 37 7.06 -1.78 2.60
CA THR A 37 6.12 -2.91 2.76
C THR A 37 4.71 -2.57 2.26
N ASN A 38 4.27 -1.32 2.43
CA ASN A 38 2.96 -0.88 1.94
C ASN A 38 2.90 -0.92 0.40
N PHE A 39 3.92 -0.43 -0.29
CA PHE A 39 3.94 -0.47 -1.76
C PHE A 39 4.11 -1.89 -2.31
N GLU A 40 4.90 -2.73 -1.65
CA GLU A 40 4.99 -4.15 -1.99
C GLU A 40 3.62 -4.84 -1.88
N ASN A 41 2.85 -4.56 -0.82
CA ASN A 41 1.50 -5.08 -0.65
C ASN A 41 0.52 -4.52 -1.69
N GLN A 42 0.58 -3.22 -2.01
CA GLN A 42 -0.23 -2.61 -3.06
C GLN A 42 0.05 -3.27 -4.43
N ARG A 43 1.32 -3.47 -4.77
CA ARG A 43 1.72 -4.16 -6.00
C ARG A 43 1.22 -5.60 -6.02
N LYS A 44 1.35 -6.31 -4.89
CA LYS A 44 0.88 -7.70 -4.76
C LYS A 44 -0.64 -7.80 -4.89
N ALA A 45 -1.38 -6.89 -4.25
CA ALA A 45 -2.83 -6.77 -4.35
C ALA A 45 -3.26 -6.54 -5.80
N ALA A 46 -2.64 -5.58 -6.49
CA ALA A 46 -2.92 -5.29 -7.91
C ALA A 46 -2.68 -6.52 -8.81
N LEU A 47 -1.57 -7.23 -8.62
CA LEU A 47 -1.24 -8.43 -9.39
C LEU A 47 -2.17 -9.61 -9.08
N ALA A 48 -2.62 -9.75 -7.84
CA ALA A 48 -3.55 -10.78 -7.45
C ALA A 48 -4.96 -10.47 -7.99
N LEU A 49 -5.43 -9.23 -7.84
CA LEU A 49 -6.69 -8.77 -8.38
C LEU A 49 -6.74 -8.93 -9.90
N ARG A 50 -5.66 -8.66 -10.65
CA ARG A 50 -5.61 -8.90 -12.11
C ARG A 50 -5.89 -10.35 -12.50
N LYS A 51 -5.64 -11.33 -11.62
CA LYS A 51 -5.94 -12.75 -11.90
C LYS A 51 -7.43 -13.04 -11.78
N GLU A 52 -8.09 -12.41 -10.82
CA GLU A 52 -9.54 -12.53 -10.60
C GLU A 52 -10.32 -11.65 -11.59
N GLU A 53 -9.78 -10.47 -11.91
CA GLU A 53 -10.36 -9.45 -12.79
C GLU A 53 -9.42 -9.16 -14.00
N PRO A 54 -9.39 -10.04 -15.01
CA PRO A 54 -8.46 -9.92 -16.14
C PRO A 54 -8.79 -8.76 -17.10
N HIS A 55 -9.92 -8.07 -16.90
CA HIS A 55 -10.34 -6.88 -17.66
C HIS A 55 -9.88 -5.57 -17.03
N MET A 56 -9.27 -5.64 -15.84
CA MET A 56 -8.75 -4.47 -15.17
C MET A 56 -7.62 -3.84 -15.98
N THR A 57 -7.80 -2.57 -16.34
CA THR A 57 -6.82 -1.76 -17.07
C THR A 57 -6.07 -0.80 -16.16
N LYS A 58 -6.69 -0.40 -15.04
CA LYS A 58 -6.08 0.52 -14.08
C LYS A 58 -6.51 0.20 -12.65
N ILE A 59 -5.60 0.37 -11.71
CA ILE A 59 -5.87 0.40 -10.27
C ILE A 59 -5.17 1.61 -9.64
N GLU A 60 -5.91 2.39 -8.86
CA GLU A 60 -5.42 3.58 -8.15
C GLU A 60 -5.69 3.46 -6.66
N PHE A 61 -4.64 3.26 -5.86
CA PHE A 61 -4.74 3.15 -4.42
C PHE A 61 -5.00 4.52 -3.79
N THR A 62 -6.11 4.64 -3.06
CA THR A 62 -6.56 5.94 -2.51
C THR A 62 -5.92 6.28 -1.17
N SER A 63 -5.24 5.31 -0.54
CA SER A 63 -4.64 5.45 0.79
C SER A 63 -3.53 4.42 1.02
N GLU A 64 -2.75 4.61 2.09
CA GLU A 64 -1.91 3.52 2.63
C GLU A 64 -2.83 2.44 3.19
N GLY A 65 -2.51 1.18 2.90
CA GLY A 65 -3.28 0.07 3.44
C GLY A 65 -2.93 -0.16 4.90
N SER A 66 -3.88 -0.74 5.63
CA SER A 66 -3.74 -0.96 7.06
C SER A 66 -4.10 -2.38 7.45
N ARG A 67 -3.58 -2.81 8.60
CA ARG A 67 -3.95 -4.06 9.23
C ARG A 67 -4.58 -3.75 10.59
N PRO A 68 -5.92 -3.77 10.70
CA PRO A 68 -6.60 -3.25 11.89
C PRO A 68 -6.46 -4.16 13.12
N GLY A 69 -5.97 -5.39 12.97
CA GLY A 69 -5.76 -6.31 14.09
C GLY A 69 -4.98 -7.57 13.75
N ILE A 70 -4.65 -8.35 14.78
CA ILE A 70 -4.04 -9.68 14.64
C ILE A 70 -5.05 -10.61 13.97
N GLY A 71 -4.61 -11.36 12.96
CA GLY A 71 -5.47 -12.28 12.21
C GLY A 71 -6.36 -11.63 11.16
N ILE A 72 -6.52 -10.30 11.18
CA ILE A 72 -7.21 -9.57 10.11
C ILE A 72 -6.21 -9.37 8.96
N PRO A 73 -6.61 -9.58 7.70
CA PRO A 73 -5.77 -9.27 6.55
C PRO A 73 -5.45 -7.78 6.46
N TRP A 74 -4.40 -7.49 5.70
CA TRP A 74 -4.11 -6.11 5.30
C TRP A 74 -5.08 -5.73 4.18
N THR A 75 -5.70 -4.57 4.29
CA THR A 75 -6.69 -4.05 3.34
C THR A 75 -6.34 -2.63 2.92
N VAL A 76 -6.71 -2.27 1.70
CA VAL A 76 -6.52 -0.93 1.16
C VAL A 76 -7.67 -0.54 0.24
N GLY A 77 -8.08 0.72 0.28
CA GLY A 77 -9.02 1.27 -0.69
C GLY A 77 -8.36 1.53 -2.04
N ALA A 78 -9.04 1.18 -3.12
CA ALA A 78 -8.60 1.40 -4.48
C ALA A 78 -9.77 1.81 -5.40
N LYS A 79 -9.45 2.55 -6.46
CA LYS A 79 -10.33 2.76 -7.61
C LYS A 79 -9.84 1.89 -8.74
N VAL A 80 -10.70 1.01 -9.24
CA VAL A 80 -10.35 0.01 -10.23
C VAL A 80 -11.12 0.32 -11.51
N THR A 81 -10.41 0.44 -12.63
CA THR A 81 -10.99 0.66 -13.95
C THR A 81 -11.06 -0.64 -14.72
N MET A 82 -12.26 -0.98 -15.20
CA MET A 82 -12.55 -2.14 -16.04
C MET A 82 -13.54 -1.70 -17.13
N ASP A 83 -13.26 -1.97 -18.39
CA ASP A 83 -14.11 -1.55 -19.53
C ASP A 83 -14.57 -0.07 -19.47
N ASP A 84 -13.62 0.83 -19.18
CA ASP A 84 -13.83 2.28 -19.02
C ASP A 84 -14.73 2.71 -17.84
N GLU A 85 -15.22 1.77 -17.04
CA GLU A 85 -15.98 2.03 -15.80
C GLU A 85 -15.07 1.98 -14.58
N VAL A 86 -15.35 2.81 -13.57
CA VAL A 86 -14.53 2.93 -12.35
C VAL A 86 -15.32 2.44 -11.14
N PHE A 87 -14.75 1.48 -10.42
CA PHE A 87 -15.35 0.89 -9.24
C PHE A 87 -14.51 1.19 -8.00
N ASN A 88 -15.15 1.56 -6.90
CA ASN A 88 -14.48 1.68 -5.62
C ASN A 88 -14.39 0.28 -5.00
N MET A 89 -13.18 -0.13 -4.63
CA MET A 89 -12.92 -1.46 -4.08
C MET A 89 -12.09 -1.38 -2.82
N SER A 90 -12.33 -2.31 -1.89
CA SER A 90 -11.37 -2.65 -0.84
C SER A 90 -10.64 -3.91 -1.28
N VAL A 91 -9.31 -3.87 -1.34
CA VAL A 91 -8.48 -4.95 -1.87
C VAL A 91 -7.49 -5.43 -0.81
N GLU A 92 -7.31 -6.74 -0.72
CA GLU A 92 -6.36 -7.40 0.15
C GLU A 92 -5.06 -7.75 -0.59
N ALA A 93 -3.98 -7.95 0.16
CA ALA A 93 -2.66 -8.25 -0.42
C ALA A 93 -2.58 -9.61 -1.14
N ASP A 94 -3.52 -10.52 -0.90
CA ASP A 94 -3.64 -11.82 -1.56
C ASP A 94 -4.66 -11.84 -2.70
N GLY A 95 -5.35 -10.71 -2.93
CA GLY A 95 -6.28 -10.54 -4.04
C GLY A 95 -7.74 -10.73 -3.69
N ASP A 96 -8.09 -11.00 -2.42
CA ASP A 96 -9.49 -10.88 -2.00
C ASP A 96 -9.93 -9.41 -2.08
N TYR A 97 -11.21 -9.18 -2.38
CA TYR A 97 -11.72 -7.84 -2.53
C TYR A 97 -13.22 -7.75 -2.28
N SER A 98 -13.66 -6.55 -1.95
CA SER A 98 -15.07 -6.16 -1.98
C SER A 98 -15.25 -4.94 -2.85
N VAL A 99 -16.38 -4.88 -3.55
CA VAL A 99 -16.78 -3.73 -4.36
C VAL A 99 -17.81 -2.93 -3.58
N ASP A 100 -17.60 -1.62 -3.52
CA ASP A 100 -18.54 -0.68 -2.89
C ASP A 100 -19.42 -0.06 -3.99
N PHE A 101 -20.71 -0.38 -3.95
CA PHE A 101 -21.70 0.09 -4.91
C PHE A 101 -22.51 1.22 -4.30
N ASP A 102 -22.37 2.41 -4.86
CA ASP A 102 -23.18 3.57 -4.47
C ASP A 102 -24.65 3.40 -4.92
N THR A 103 -24.88 2.70 -6.04
CA THR A 103 -26.20 2.46 -6.61
C THR A 103 -26.40 1.02 -7.09
N THR A 104 -27.66 0.63 -7.31
CA THR A 104 -27.98 -0.66 -7.94
C THR A 104 -27.49 -0.74 -9.38
N GLU A 105 -27.46 0.38 -10.10
CA GLU A 105 -26.97 0.44 -11.49
C GLU A 105 -25.46 0.12 -11.55
N ASP A 106 -24.68 0.58 -10.58
CA ASP A 106 -23.24 0.27 -10.51
C ASP A 106 -23.01 -1.23 -10.28
N GLY A 107 -23.86 -1.84 -9.45
CA GLY A 107 -23.87 -3.29 -9.23
C GLY A 107 -24.17 -4.06 -10.51
N ASP A 108 -25.21 -3.66 -11.26
CA ASP A 108 -25.58 -4.30 -12.52
C ASP A 108 -24.48 -4.19 -13.58
N LYS A 109 -23.82 -3.03 -13.69
CA LYS A 109 -22.68 -2.81 -14.60
C LYS A 109 -21.48 -3.67 -14.24
N TYR A 110 -21.12 -3.72 -12.95
CA TYR A 110 -20.04 -4.56 -12.48
C TYR A 110 -20.31 -6.03 -12.82
N ASP A 111 -21.54 -6.50 -12.55
CA ASP A 111 -21.97 -7.86 -12.85
C ASP A 111 -21.87 -8.20 -14.34
N GLU A 112 -22.22 -7.26 -15.22
CA GLU A 112 -22.10 -7.42 -16.67
C GLU A 112 -20.63 -7.55 -17.10
N ILE A 113 -19.76 -6.68 -16.59
CA ILE A 113 -18.33 -6.66 -16.91
C ILE A 113 -17.64 -7.91 -16.35
N HIS A 114 -17.88 -8.24 -15.08
CA HIS A 114 -17.29 -9.39 -14.38
C HIS A 114 -17.63 -10.72 -15.06
N LYS A 115 -18.83 -10.85 -15.65
CA LYS A 115 -19.24 -12.06 -16.38
C LYS A 115 -18.59 -12.20 -17.76
N LYS A 116 -17.96 -11.15 -18.30
CA LYS A 116 -17.20 -11.26 -19.55
C LYS A 116 -16.01 -12.19 -19.29
N LYS A 117 -15.84 -13.22 -20.12
CA LYS A 117 -14.77 -14.23 -19.96
C LYS A 117 -13.48 -13.91 -20.71
N GLU A 118 -13.47 -12.86 -21.53
CA GLU A 118 -12.35 -12.58 -22.42
C GLU A 118 -11.23 -11.81 -21.72
N SER A 119 -10.17 -12.49 -21.29
CA SER A 119 -8.97 -11.79 -20.80
C SER A 119 -8.51 -10.72 -21.78
N SER A 120 -8.54 -9.46 -21.34
CA SER A 120 -7.97 -8.37 -22.11
C SER A 120 -6.44 -8.54 -22.08
N LYS A 121 -5.79 -8.45 -23.25
CA LYS A 121 -4.32 -8.35 -23.34
C LYS A 121 -3.82 -6.95 -22.97
N LEU A 122 -4.63 -6.17 -22.27
CA LEU A 122 -4.33 -4.79 -21.95
C LEU A 122 -3.29 -4.75 -20.83
N SER A 123 -2.41 -3.76 -20.90
CA SER A 123 -1.52 -3.45 -19.79
C SER A 123 -2.35 -2.97 -18.60
N LEU A 124 -1.87 -3.29 -17.40
CA LEU A 124 -2.38 -2.79 -16.14
C LEU A 124 -1.56 -1.57 -15.72
N GLU A 125 -2.20 -0.42 -15.58
CA GLU A 125 -1.63 0.75 -14.90
C GLU A 125 -1.89 0.66 -13.40
N ILE A 126 -0.83 0.68 -12.59
CA ILE A 126 -0.89 0.75 -11.14
C ILE A 126 -0.49 2.16 -10.72
N ILE A 127 -1.37 2.84 -9.98
CA ILE A 127 -1.07 4.11 -9.31
C ILE A 127 -1.03 3.84 -7.81
N TYR A 128 0.17 3.93 -7.24
CA TYR A 128 0.41 3.77 -5.81
C TYR A 128 -0.15 4.95 -5.02
N SER A 129 -0.39 4.73 -3.73
CA SER A 129 -0.94 5.77 -2.84
C SER A 129 -0.06 7.03 -2.68
N ASN A 130 1.22 6.97 -3.06
CA ASN A 130 2.12 8.12 -3.14
C ASN A 130 2.08 8.85 -4.50
N GLY A 131 1.28 8.36 -5.45
CA GLY A 131 1.18 8.89 -6.82
C GLY A 131 2.20 8.32 -7.81
N GLU A 132 3.12 7.44 -7.38
CA GLU A 132 4.00 6.73 -8.31
C GLU A 132 3.20 5.79 -9.21
N ARG A 133 3.72 5.55 -10.41
CA ARG A 133 3.04 4.76 -11.45
C ARG A 133 3.90 3.61 -11.93
N GLU A 134 3.28 2.46 -12.13
CA GLU A 134 3.89 1.27 -12.74
C GLU A 134 2.94 0.71 -13.80
N GLU A 135 3.47 0.37 -14.98
CA GLU A 135 2.70 -0.30 -16.02
C GLU A 135 3.17 -1.76 -16.15
N ILE A 136 2.23 -2.71 -16.05
CA ILE A 136 2.50 -4.14 -16.11
C ILE A 136 1.81 -4.73 -17.34
N LYS A 137 2.58 -5.39 -18.20
CA LYS A 137 2.05 -6.09 -19.39
C LYS A 137 1.45 -7.44 -19.05
#